data_AF-A0A2V5LV65-F1
#
_entry.id   AF-A0A2V5LV65-F1
#
_cell.length_a   1.000
_cell.length_b   1.000
_cell.length_c   1.000
_cell.angle_alpha   90.00
_cell.angle_beta   90.00
_cell.angle_gamma   90.00
#
_symmetry.space_group_name_H-M   'P 1'
#
loop_
_entity.id
_entity.type
_entity.pdbx_description
1 polymer ?
#
loop_
_entity_poly.entity_id
_entity_poly.type
_entity_poly.pdbx_seq_one_letter_code
_entity_poly.pdbx_strand_id
1 'polypeptide(L)'
;MPMQWRIRDVKMSLENSLPDDREIIAAFEGYVDERATNGVIFAKSVISITFDGTTVMVVFEPSSVGASDGAFLGASPFETLAEFVGTPIAFADEEGRRLRSRVEKVHVAFADGKDLGTMTTAALYRKGAGDEWKPGL
;
A
#
# COMPACT_ATOMS: atom_id res chain seq x y z
N MET A 1 21.63 39.49 -20.11
CA MET A 1 20.24 39.00 -20.05
C MET A 1 20.24 37.76 -19.17
N PRO A 2 19.52 37.71 -18.03
CA PRO A 2 19.73 36.64 -17.05
C PRO A 2 18.92 35.38 -17.39
N MET A 3 19.60 34.24 -17.21
CA MET A 3 19.11 32.87 -17.37
C MET A 3 17.94 32.58 -16.45
N GLN A 4 16.75 32.36 -17.01
CA GLN A 4 15.55 31.97 -16.27
C GLN A 4 15.02 30.56 -16.60
N TRP A 5 15.79 29.73 -17.32
CA TRP A 5 15.28 28.47 -17.88
C TRP A 5 15.60 27.21 -17.07
N ARG A 6 16.37 27.27 -15.97
CA ARG A 6 16.87 26.04 -15.30
C ARG A 6 16.06 25.51 -14.12
N ILE A 7 15.03 26.22 -13.66
CA ILE A 7 14.31 25.83 -12.42
C ILE A 7 13.06 24.97 -12.72
N ARG A 8 12.42 25.15 -13.88
CA ARG A 8 11.23 24.34 -14.26
C ARG A 8 11.59 22.90 -14.61
N ASP A 9 12.66 22.67 -15.38
CA ASP A 9 13.02 21.32 -15.83
C ASP A 9 13.45 20.38 -14.70
N VAL A 10 14.11 20.91 -13.66
CA VAL A 10 14.53 20.10 -12.51
C VAL A 10 13.32 19.69 -11.66
N LYS A 11 12.34 20.59 -11.47
CA LYS A 11 11.12 20.28 -10.73
C LYS A 11 10.27 19.24 -11.45
N MET A 12 10.15 19.36 -12.78
CA MET A 12 9.43 18.40 -13.64
C MET A 12 10.13 17.03 -13.75
N SER A 13 11.45 16.96 -13.55
CA SER A 13 12.21 15.70 -13.59
C SER A 13 12.09 14.88 -12.30
N LEU A 14 11.81 15.54 -11.16
CA LEU A 14 11.55 14.88 -9.88
C LEU A 14 10.09 14.39 -9.77
N GLU A 15 9.15 15.11 -10.38
CA GLU A 15 7.73 14.71 -10.43
C GLU A 15 7.47 13.51 -11.37
N ASN A 16 8.46 13.12 -12.18
CA ASN A 16 8.33 12.07 -13.19
C ASN A 16 9.29 10.89 -12.99
N SER A 17 9.97 10.80 -11.84
CA SER A 17 10.76 9.62 -11.49
C SER A 17 9.90 8.56 -10.79
N LEU A 18 10.10 7.30 -11.19
CA LEU A 18 9.50 6.15 -10.52
C LEU A 18 9.72 6.24 -9.01
N PRO A 19 8.72 5.86 -8.18
CA PRO A 19 8.89 5.90 -6.74
C PRO A 19 10.01 4.96 -6.31
N ASP A 20 10.88 5.39 -5.41
CA ASP A 20 11.86 4.49 -4.82
C ASP A 20 11.24 3.56 -3.76
N ASP A 21 12.00 2.58 -3.28
CA ASP A 21 11.49 1.58 -2.33
C ASP A 21 11.05 2.23 -1.01
N ARG A 22 11.72 3.30 -0.58
CA ARG A 22 11.37 4.01 0.66
C ARG A 22 10.10 4.81 0.49
N GLU A 23 9.90 5.43 -0.66
CA GLU A 23 8.66 6.15 -0.96
C GLU A 23 7.46 5.19 -0.98
N ILE A 24 7.63 3.98 -1.54
CA ILE A 24 6.58 2.95 -1.53
C ILE A 24 6.29 2.53 -0.09
N ILE A 25 7.30 2.17 0.69
CA ILE A 25 7.12 1.76 2.09
C ILE A 25 6.43 2.89 2.89
N ALA A 26 6.92 4.13 2.75
CA ALA A 26 6.39 5.28 3.47
C ALA A 26 4.91 5.58 3.13
N ALA A 27 4.47 5.36 1.89
CA ALA A 27 3.07 5.55 1.52
C ALA A 27 2.15 4.53 2.23
N PHE A 28 2.58 3.27 2.31
CA PHE A 28 1.83 2.22 3.00
C PHE A 28 1.88 2.39 4.52
N GLU A 29 3.04 2.74 5.07
CA GLU A 29 3.19 3.10 6.50
C GLU A 29 2.30 4.28 6.85
N GLY A 30 2.32 5.36 6.07
CA GLY A 30 1.49 6.54 6.30
C GLY A 30 0.00 6.22 6.34
N TYR A 31 -0.49 5.40 5.40
CA TYR A 31 -1.87 4.92 5.42
C TYR A 31 -2.18 4.08 6.67
N VAL A 32 -1.32 3.12 7.01
CA VAL A 32 -1.51 2.26 8.19
C VAL A 32 -1.50 3.09 9.47
N ASP A 33 -0.57 4.01 9.63
CA ASP A 33 -0.45 4.89 10.79
C ASP A 33 -1.65 5.81 10.97
N GLU A 34 -2.16 6.38 9.87
CA GLU A 34 -3.39 7.18 9.90
C GLU A 34 -4.57 6.33 10.41
N ARG A 35 -4.74 5.12 9.86
CA ARG A 35 -5.82 4.20 10.27
C ARG A 35 -5.66 3.71 11.70
N ALA A 36 -4.43 3.42 12.13
CA ALA A 36 -4.13 3.01 13.49
C ALA A 36 -4.44 4.14 14.49
N THR A 37 -4.06 5.37 14.16
CA THR A 37 -4.38 6.58 14.95
C THR A 37 -5.89 6.78 15.07
N ASN A 38 -6.64 6.51 14.00
CA ASN A 38 -8.10 6.55 13.97
C ASN A 38 -8.78 5.32 14.63
N GLY A 39 -8.03 4.44 15.28
CA GLY A 39 -8.58 3.34 16.07
C GLY A 39 -8.85 2.04 15.29
N VAL A 40 -8.46 1.95 14.02
CA VAL A 40 -8.68 0.74 13.22
C VAL A 40 -7.80 -0.39 13.74
N ILE A 41 -8.42 -1.44 14.28
CA ILE A 41 -7.73 -2.56 14.93
C ILE A 41 -6.79 -3.28 13.97
N PHE A 42 -7.19 -3.49 12.71
CA PHE A 42 -6.35 -4.12 11.69
C PHE A 42 -5.04 -3.35 11.47
N ALA A 43 -5.12 -2.02 11.36
CA ALA A 43 -3.94 -1.18 11.21
C ALA A 43 -3.04 -1.20 12.45
N LYS A 44 -3.63 -1.11 13.65
CA LYS A 44 -2.87 -1.18 14.92
C LYS A 44 -2.10 -2.47 15.10
N SER A 45 -2.56 -3.56 14.49
CA SER A 45 -1.89 -4.85 14.55
C SER A 45 -0.77 -5.03 13.52
N VAL A 46 -0.53 -4.07 12.63
CA VAL A 46 0.60 -4.16 11.68
C VAL A 46 1.90 -3.94 12.44
N ILE A 47 2.86 -4.85 12.26
CA ILE A 47 4.18 -4.78 12.91
C ILE A 47 5.33 -4.63 11.92
N SER A 48 5.09 -4.87 10.62
CA SER A 48 6.11 -4.72 9.59
C SER A 48 5.49 -4.46 8.23
N ILE A 49 6.09 -3.54 7.48
CA ILE A 49 5.85 -3.30 6.07
C ILE A 49 7.20 -3.30 5.37
N THR A 50 7.33 -4.11 4.32
CA THR A 50 8.55 -4.18 3.51
C THR A 50 8.20 -4.23 2.03
N PHE A 51 9.17 -3.90 1.19
CA PHE A 51 9.03 -3.95 -0.27
C PHE A 51 10.21 -4.69 -0.89
N ASP A 52 9.93 -5.69 -1.73
CA ASP A 52 10.96 -6.55 -2.36
C ASP A 52 11.33 -6.13 -3.78
N GLY A 53 10.86 -4.95 -4.22
CA GLY A 53 11.04 -4.42 -5.57
C GLY A 53 9.78 -4.52 -6.44
N THR A 54 8.85 -5.42 -6.11
CA THR A 54 7.54 -5.56 -6.80
C THR A 54 6.36 -5.82 -5.86
N THR A 55 6.61 -6.40 -4.69
CA THR A 55 5.60 -6.82 -3.73
C THR A 55 5.74 -6.05 -2.43
N VAL A 56 4.64 -5.48 -1.96
CA VAL A 56 4.55 -4.98 -0.58
C VAL A 56 4.15 -6.15 0.31
N MET A 57 4.97 -6.45 1.31
CA MET A 57 4.68 -7.47 2.32
C MET A 57 4.29 -6.77 3.62
N VAL A 58 3.12 -7.10 4.15
CA VAL A 58 2.62 -6.58 5.43
C VAL A 58 2.41 -7.71 6.42
N VAL A 59 2.94 -7.53 7.63
CA VAL A 59 2.85 -8.51 8.72
C VAL A 59 1.92 -8.00 9.81
N PHE A 60 0.95 -8.83 10.18
CA PHE A 60 0.00 -8.57 11.26
C PHE A 60 0.34 -9.40 12.52
N GLU A 61 0.14 -8.81 13.68
CA GLU A 61 0.25 -9.46 14.99
C GLU A 61 -0.99 -9.11 15.83
N PRO A 62 -2.09 -9.90 15.76
CA PRO A 62 -3.32 -9.62 16.50
C PRO A 62 -3.14 -9.54 18.02
N SER A 63 -2.15 -10.24 18.58
CA SER A 63 -1.83 -10.21 20.00
C SER A 63 -1.38 -8.82 20.48
N SER A 64 -0.74 -8.02 19.61
CA SER A 64 -0.35 -6.63 19.90
C SER A 64 -1.53 -5.71 20.24
N VAL A 65 -2.73 -6.09 19.79
CA VAL A 65 -4.01 -5.40 20.06
C VAL A 65 -4.94 -6.20 20.97
N GLY A 66 -4.43 -7.26 21.59
CA GLY A 66 -5.18 -8.11 22.52
C GLY A 66 -6.22 -9.03 21.86
N ALA A 67 -6.09 -9.31 20.56
CA ALA A 67 -6.96 -10.22 19.81
C ALA A 67 -6.28 -11.58 19.58
N SER A 68 -7.10 -12.63 19.45
CA SER A 68 -6.64 -13.90 18.87
C SER A 68 -6.78 -13.87 17.35
N ASP A 69 -5.98 -14.68 16.65
CA ASP A 69 -6.03 -14.78 15.18
C ASP A 69 -7.44 -15.08 14.66
N GLY A 70 -8.17 -15.98 15.34
CA GLY A 70 -9.53 -16.35 14.96
C GLY A 70 -10.53 -15.20 15.12
N ALA A 71 -10.44 -14.45 16.23
CA ALA A 71 -11.29 -13.27 16.45
C ALA A 71 -10.93 -12.14 15.47
N PHE A 72 -9.65 -11.98 15.19
CA PHE A 72 -9.14 -10.99 14.25
C PHE A 72 -9.64 -11.23 12.83
N LEU A 73 -9.46 -12.44 12.31
CA LEU A 73 -9.96 -12.81 10.98
C LEU A 73 -11.49 -12.83 10.93
N GLY A 74 -12.16 -13.30 11.98
CA GLY A 74 -13.63 -13.30 12.06
C GLY A 74 -14.26 -11.91 12.08
N ALA A 75 -13.51 -10.88 12.50
CA ALA A 75 -13.94 -9.49 12.46
C ALA A 75 -13.66 -8.80 11.12
N SER A 76 -12.84 -9.38 10.23
CA SER A 76 -12.48 -8.78 8.96
C SER A 76 -13.69 -8.69 8.02
N PRO A 77 -14.06 -7.49 7.54
CA PRO A 77 -15.06 -7.36 6.49
C PRO A 77 -14.48 -7.65 5.09
N PHE A 78 -13.15 -7.81 4.99
CA PHE A 78 -12.45 -8.00 3.74
C PHE A 78 -12.29 -9.49 3.42
N GLU A 79 -12.32 -9.81 2.14
CA GLU A 79 -12.01 -11.15 1.62
C GLU A 79 -10.57 -11.57 1.99
N THR A 80 -9.65 -10.61 1.94
CA THR A 80 -8.27 -10.73 2.44
C THR A 80 -7.84 -9.38 2.98
N LEU A 81 -6.98 -9.38 4.00
CA LEU A 81 -6.42 -8.15 4.54
C LEU A 81 -5.51 -7.41 3.56
N ALA A 82 -5.07 -8.07 2.47
CA ALA A 82 -4.40 -7.39 1.36
C ALA A 82 -5.32 -6.33 0.70
N GLU A 83 -6.64 -6.50 0.75
CA GLU A 83 -7.60 -5.50 0.28
C GLU A 83 -7.53 -4.22 1.12
N PHE A 84 -7.44 -4.39 2.44
CA PHE A 84 -7.34 -3.28 3.38
C PHE A 84 -6.04 -2.50 3.20
N VAL A 85 -4.89 -3.18 3.30
CA VAL A 85 -3.58 -2.49 3.21
C VAL A 85 -3.21 -2.09 1.79
N GLY A 86 -3.86 -2.65 0.78
CA GLY A 86 -3.68 -2.27 -0.62
C GLY A 86 -4.38 -0.97 -1.03
N THR A 87 -5.08 -0.31 -0.10
CA THR A 87 -5.80 0.94 -0.37
C THR A 87 -4.96 2.04 -1.06
N PRO A 88 -3.68 2.30 -0.69
CA PRO A 88 -2.86 3.32 -1.35
C PRO A 88 -2.72 3.14 -2.85
N ILE A 89 -2.85 1.90 -3.36
CA ILE A 89 -2.75 1.57 -4.77
C ILE A 89 -4.11 1.21 -5.40
N ALA A 90 -5.21 1.41 -4.69
CA ALA A 90 -6.55 1.06 -5.15
C ALA A 90 -7.23 2.20 -5.95
N PHE A 91 -6.84 3.46 -5.74
CA PHE A 91 -7.52 4.62 -6.34
C PHE A 91 -6.79 5.23 -7.54
N ALA A 92 -7.53 5.89 -8.43
CA ALA A 92 -7.01 6.48 -9.66
C ALA A 92 -6.33 7.85 -9.49
N ASP A 93 -6.04 8.26 -8.26
CA ASP A 93 -5.32 9.51 -7.97
C ASP A 93 -3.85 9.43 -8.40
N GLU A 94 -3.17 10.57 -8.30
CA GLU A 94 -1.77 10.72 -8.71
C GLU A 94 -0.84 9.79 -7.92
N GLU A 95 -1.01 9.73 -6.60
CA GLU A 95 -0.22 8.89 -5.72
C GLU A 95 -0.42 7.40 -6.05
N GLY A 96 -1.66 6.94 -6.15
CA GLY A 96 -1.97 5.56 -6.51
C GLY A 96 -1.42 5.20 -7.88
N ARG A 97 -1.54 6.08 -8.90
CA ARG A 97 -0.93 5.84 -10.22
C ARG A 97 0.59 5.71 -10.12
N ARG A 98 1.24 6.60 -9.37
CA ARG A 98 2.69 6.58 -9.19
C ARG A 98 3.14 5.28 -8.52
N LEU A 99 2.51 4.87 -7.42
CA LEU A 99 2.84 3.63 -6.70
C LEU A 99 2.62 2.38 -7.57
N ARG A 100 1.53 2.34 -8.33
CA ARG A 100 1.24 1.22 -9.27
C ARG A 100 2.26 1.04 -10.38
N SER A 101 3.13 2.02 -10.64
CA SER A 101 4.20 1.87 -11.63
C SER A 101 5.28 0.85 -11.23
N ARG A 102 5.34 0.49 -9.94
CA ARG A 102 6.30 -0.49 -9.41
C ARG A 102 5.67 -1.59 -8.56
N VAL A 103 4.57 -1.31 -7.87
CA VAL A 103 3.90 -2.31 -7.04
C VAL A 103 3.00 -3.19 -7.91
N GLU A 104 3.30 -4.48 -7.98
CA GLU A 104 2.52 -5.47 -8.72
C GLU A 104 1.46 -6.16 -7.85
N LYS A 105 1.76 -6.35 -6.55
CA LYS A 105 0.88 -7.03 -5.59
C LYS A 105 1.20 -6.67 -4.15
N VAL A 106 0.23 -6.94 -3.28
CA VAL A 106 0.33 -6.82 -1.83
C VAL A 106 0.11 -8.20 -1.23
N HIS A 107 1.06 -8.65 -0.42
CA HIS A 107 1.02 -9.91 0.30
C HIS A 107 0.88 -9.65 1.81
N VAL A 108 0.05 -10.44 2.48
CA VAL A 108 -0.20 -10.28 3.91
C VAL A 108 0.02 -11.60 4.64
N ALA A 109 0.61 -11.53 5.83
CA ALA A 109 0.87 -12.70 6.67
C ALA A 109 0.75 -12.34 8.16
N PHE A 110 0.63 -13.35 9.01
CA PHE A 110 0.87 -13.19 10.45
C PHE A 110 2.37 -13.23 10.77
N ALA A 111 2.72 -12.77 11.98
CA ALA A 111 4.10 -12.78 12.50
C ALA A 111 4.74 -14.18 12.56
N ASP A 112 3.93 -15.24 12.64
CA ASP A 112 4.38 -16.65 12.58
C ASP A 112 4.63 -17.16 11.15
N GLY A 113 4.41 -16.31 10.14
CA GLY A 113 4.56 -16.63 8.71
C GLY A 113 3.32 -17.25 8.08
N LYS A 114 2.20 -17.39 8.80
CA LYS A 114 0.95 -17.89 8.21
C LYS A 114 0.41 -16.89 7.19
N ASP A 115 0.23 -17.37 5.96
CA ASP A 115 -0.33 -16.59 4.85
C ASP A 115 -1.79 -16.17 5.13
N LEU A 116 -2.07 -14.89 4.89
CA LEU A 116 -3.40 -14.26 5.02
C LEU A 116 -3.97 -13.85 3.66
N GLY A 117 -3.24 -14.11 2.58
CA GLY A 117 -3.65 -13.87 1.22
C GLY A 117 -2.80 -12.82 0.51
N THR A 118 -3.15 -12.62 -0.76
CA THR A 118 -2.44 -11.71 -1.65
C THR A 118 -3.46 -11.06 -2.58
N MET A 119 -3.28 -9.78 -2.90
CA MET A 119 -4.02 -9.11 -3.96
C MET A 119 -3.07 -8.45 -4.96
N THR A 120 -3.39 -8.59 -6.24
CA THR A 120 -2.70 -7.87 -7.29
C THR A 120 -3.17 -6.42 -7.34
N THR A 121 -2.30 -5.55 -7.81
CA THR A 121 -2.62 -4.17 -8.11
C THR A 121 -3.84 -4.04 -9.04
N ALA A 122 -3.99 -4.94 -10.01
CA ALA A 122 -5.14 -4.98 -10.90
C ALA A 122 -6.46 -5.20 -10.16
N ALA A 123 -6.46 -6.16 -9.23
CA ALA A 123 -7.63 -6.48 -8.42
C ALA A 123 -7.97 -5.34 -7.47
N LEU A 124 -6.96 -4.75 -6.82
CA LEU A 124 -7.12 -3.60 -5.92
C LEU A 124 -7.68 -2.39 -6.66
N TYR A 125 -7.13 -2.06 -7.83
CA TYR A 125 -7.63 -0.96 -8.65
C TYR A 125 -9.08 -1.17 -9.09
N ARG A 126 -9.44 -2.39 -9.53
CA ARG A 126 -10.81 -2.71 -9.89
C ARG A 126 -11.78 -2.53 -8.73
N LYS A 127 -11.39 -2.95 -7.51
CA LYS A 127 -12.22 -2.78 -6.32
C LYS A 127 -12.34 -1.31 -5.89
N GLY A 128 -11.26 -0.53 -5.96
CA GLY A 128 -11.23 0.86 -5.48
C GLY A 128 -11.76 1.89 -6.49
N ALA A 129 -11.37 1.78 -7.75
CA ALA A 129 -11.72 2.74 -8.81
C ALA A 129 -12.93 2.32 -9.65
N GLY A 130 -13.36 1.05 -9.56
CA GLY A 130 -14.47 0.52 -10.35
C GLY A 130 -14.17 0.33 -11.83
N ASP A 131 -12.90 0.42 -12.24
CA ASP A 131 -12.47 0.32 -13.64
C ASP A 131 -11.36 -0.74 -13.81
N GLU A 132 -11.09 -1.14 -15.06
CA GLU A 132 -10.03 -2.08 -15.38
C GLU A 132 -8.67 -1.39 -15.46
N TRP A 133 -7.69 -1.89 -14.69
CA TRP A 133 -6.34 -1.37 -14.75
C TRP A 133 -5.66 -1.76 -16.08
N LYS A 134 -5.11 -0.77 -16.76
CA LYS A 134 -4.24 -0.94 -17.94
C LYS A 134 -2.83 -0.46 -17.58
N PRO A 135 -1.82 -1.35 -17.56
CA PRO A 135 -0.43 -0.93 -17.33
C PRO A 135 0.04 0.06 -18.41
N GLY A 136 0.67 1.17 -18.01
CA GLY A 136 1.35 2.08 -18.93
C GLY A 136 0.50 3.18 -19.59
N LEU A 137 -0.65 3.54 -19.01
CA LEU A 137 -1.46 4.71 -19.41
C LEU A 137 -1.39 5.84 -18.38
#